data_AF-A0A1W2DUV9-F1
#
_entry.id   AF-A0A1W2DUV9-F1
#
_cell.length_a   1.000
_cell.length_b   1.000
_cell.length_c   1.000
_cell.angle_alpha   90.00
_cell.angle_beta   90.00
_cell.angle_gamma   90.00
#
_symmetry.space_group_name_H-M   'P 1'
#
loop_
_entity.id
_entity.type
_entity.pdbx_description
1 polymer ?
#
loop_
_entity_poly.entity_id
_entity_poly.type
_entity_poly.pdbx_seq_one_letter_code
_entity_poly.pdbx_strand_id
1 'polypeptide(L)' 'MSQQTRPRLASHALDLPNHCDICNKARSTRKHQRCSQIRQQRKSVEWEAYMANVEAKKAQQDRRYAR' A
#
# COMPACT_ATOMS: atom_id res chain seq x y z
N MET A 1 -0.63 23.63 -1.05
CA MET A 1 -0.79 22.36 -1.80
C MET A 1 -0.51 21.21 -0.85
N SER A 2 -1.53 20.51 -0.36
CA SER A 2 -1.33 19.35 0.51
C SER A 2 -0.60 18.27 -0.28
N GLN A 3 0.63 17.95 0.12
CA GLN A 3 1.36 16.81 -0.43
C GLN A 3 0.57 15.55 -0.05
N GLN A 4 -0.31 15.08 -0.93
CA GLN A 4 -1.01 13.82 -0.76
C GLN A 4 0.04 12.72 -0.71
N THR A 5 0.39 12.29 0.51
CA THR A 5 1.40 11.28 0.74
C THR A 5 0.98 9.93 0.16
N ARG A 6 -0.34 9.69 0.03
CA ARG A 6 -0.86 8.48 -0.64
C ARG A 6 -1.42 8.80 -2.03
N PRO A 7 -1.19 7.90 -3.01
CA PRO A 7 -1.75 8.04 -4.35
C PRO A 7 -3.28 8.09 -4.32
N ARG A 8 -3.86 8.74 -5.33
CA ARG A 8 -5.32 8.83 -5.49
C ARG A 8 -5.92 7.44 -5.62
N LEU A 9 -7.09 7.25 -5.02
CA LEU A 9 -7.88 6.02 -5.17
C LEU A 9 -8.26 5.84 -6.65
N ALA A 10 -8.39 4.60 -7.09
CA ALA A 10 -8.84 4.29 -8.45
C ALA A 10 -10.22 4.90 -8.70
N SER A 11 -10.39 5.58 -9.84
CA SER A 11 -11.65 6.21 -10.25
C SER A 11 -12.61 5.24 -10.96
N HIS A 12 -12.13 4.05 -11.33
CA HIS A 12 -12.89 3.01 -12.02
C HIS A 12 -13.02 1.75 -11.13
N ALA A 13 -14.04 0.93 -11.41
CA ALA A 13 -14.23 -0.36 -10.76
C ALA A 13 -13.02 -1.27 -11.02
N LEU A 14 -12.38 -1.74 -9.97
CA LEU A 14 -11.33 -2.73 -10.11
C LEU A 14 -11.98 -4.07 -10.47
N ASP A 15 -11.55 -4.72 -11.55
CA ASP A 15 -11.96 -6.09 -11.89
C ASP A 15 -11.34 -7.05 -10.87
N LEU A 16 -12.00 -7.16 -9.72
CA LEU A 16 -11.52 -7.91 -8.57
C LEU A 16 -12.07 -9.34 -8.68
N PRO A 17 -11.22 -10.36 -8.51
CA PRO A 17 -11.67 -11.74 -8.50
C PRO A 17 -12.79 -11.95 -7.47
N ASN A 18 -13.79 -12.75 -7.84
CA ASN A 18 -14.90 -13.11 -6.95
C ASN A 18 -14.44 -13.85 -5.68
N HIS A 19 -13.24 -14.43 -5.69
CA HIS A 19 -12.63 -15.09 -4.54
C HIS A 19 -11.66 -14.17 -3.78
N CYS A 20 -11.55 -14.39 -2.47
CA CYS A 20 -10.58 -13.72 -1.63
C CYS A 20 -9.19 -14.34 -1.84
N ASP A 21 -8.18 -13.52 -2.12
CA ASP A 21 -6.77 -13.93 -2.25
C ASP A 21 -6.17 -14.52 -0.95
N ILE A 22 -6.79 -14.28 0.21
CA ILE A 22 -6.27 -14.74 1.51
C ILE A 22 -6.89 -16.07 1.94
N CYS A 23 -8.21 -16.20 1.83
CA CYS A 23 -8.94 -17.37 2.33
C CYS A 23 -9.60 -18.21 1.24
N ASN A 24 -9.47 -17.80 -0.03
CA ASN A 24 -10.03 -18.43 -1.23
C ASN A 24 -11.55 -18.66 -1.22
N LYS A 25 -12.29 -18.03 -0.29
CA LYS A 25 -13.76 -18.04 -0.25
C LYS A 25 -14.32 -16.90 -1.09
N ALA A 26 -15.58 -17.03 -1.52
CA ALA A 26 -16.28 -15.99 -2.25
C ALA A 26 -16.38 -14.69 -1.43
N ARG A 27 -15.96 -13.55 -2.01
CA ARG A 27 -15.94 -12.22 -1.36
C ARG A 27 -17.32 -11.73 -0.93
N SER A 28 -18.37 -12.24 -1.56
CA SER A 28 -19.77 -11.97 -1.20
C SER A 28 -20.13 -12.46 0.21
N THR A 29 -19.34 -13.38 0.78
CA THR A 29 -19.55 -13.83 2.16
C THR A 29 -19.12 -12.74 3.15
N ARG A 30 -19.94 -12.42 4.16
CA ARG A 30 -19.64 -11.38 5.17
C ARG A 30 -18.58 -11.79 6.22
N LYS A 31 -17.69 -12.75 5.92
CA LYS A 31 -16.72 -13.33 6.88
C LYS A 31 -15.28 -12.82 6.70
N HIS A 32 -15.09 -11.66 6.06
CA HIS A 32 -13.77 -11.16 5.62
C HIS A 32 -13.10 -10.15 6.55
N GLN A 33 -13.57 -9.95 7.78
CA GLN A 33 -12.96 -9.00 8.71
C GLN A 33 -11.46 -9.24 8.93
N ARG A 34 -11.08 -10.48 9.25
CA ARG A 34 -9.66 -10.86 9.43
C ARG A 34 -8.84 -10.68 8.14
N CYS A 35 -9.40 -11.02 6.99
CA CYS A 35 -8.72 -10.86 5.70
C CYS A 35 -8.49 -9.37 5.38
N SER A 36 -9.45 -8.51 5.71
CA SER A 36 -9.32 -7.05 5.57
C SER A 36 -8.16 -6.51 6.41
N GLN A 37 -8.08 -6.93 7.68
CA GLN A 37 -6.98 -6.53 8.58
C GLN A 37 -5.61 -6.96 8.03
N ILE A 38 -5.48 -8.18 7.53
CA ILE A 38 -4.23 -8.66 6.90
C ILE A 38 -3.86 -7.80 5.68
N ARG A 39 -4.83 -7.44 4.81
CA ARG A 39 -4.56 -6.54 3.67
C ARG A 39 -4.10 -5.16 4.12
N GLN A 40 -4.73 -4.61 5.16
CA GLN A 40 -4.33 -3.32 5.73
C GLN A 40 -2.90 -3.37 6.29
N GLN A 41 -2.55 -4.43 7.03
CA GLN A 41 -1.19 -4.64 7.54
C GLN A 41 -0.16 -4.74 6.41
N ARG A 42 -0.42 -5.53 5.36
CA ARG A 42 0.47 -5.64 4.20
C ARG A 42 0.72 -4.29 3.54
N LYS A 43 -0.34 -3.50 3.32
CA LYS A 43 -0.21 -2.13 2.78
C LYS A 43 0.58 -1.20 3.68
N SER A 44 0.45 -1.33 5.01
CA SER A 44 1.25 -0.55 5.95
C SER A 44 2.74 -0.88 5.83
N VAL A 45 3.08 -2.17 5.75
CA VAL A 45 4.48 -2.62 5.57
C VAL A 45 5.06 -2.14 4.24
N GLU A 46 4.31 -2.27 3.15
CA GLU A 46 4.72 -1.74 1.83
C GLU A 46 4.97 -0.23 1.89
N TRP A 47 4.12 0.49 2.63
CA TRP A 47 4.24 1.94 2.80
C TRP A 47 5.46 2.34 3.63
N GLU A 48 5.73 1.64 4.74
CA GLU A 48 6.91 1.84 5.57
C GLU A 48 8.20 1.61 4.76
N ALA A 49 8.24 0.52 3.98
CA ALA A 49 9.36 0.23 3.09
C ALA A 49 9.57 1.32 2.02
N TYR A 50 8.48 1.86 1.46
CA TYR A 50 8.57 2.98 0.52
C TYR A 50 9.15 4.23 1.18
N MET A 51 8.66 4.59 2.37
CA MET A 51 9.16 5.76 3.10
C MET A 51 10.64 5.63 3.46
N ALA A 52 11.09 4.46 3.91
CA ALA A 52 12.50 4.19 4.18
C ALA A 52 13.37 4.37 2.93
N ASN A 53 12.89 3.93 1.76
CA ASN A 53 13.59 4.16 0.48
C ASN A 53 13.65 5.64 0.10
N VAL A 54 12.58 6.39 0.35
CA VAL A 54 12.56 7.85 0.12
C VAL A 54 13.57 8.56 1.01
N GLU A 55 13.65 8.20 2.30
CA GLU A 55 14.64 8.74 3.23
C GLU A 55 16.07 8.41 2.81
N ALA A 56 16.34 7.15 2.45
CA ALA A 56 17.64 6.73 1.96
C ALA A 56 18.08 7.52 0.70
N LYS A 57 17.15 7.74 -0.24
CA LYS A 57 17.40 8.55 -1.44
C LYS A 57 17.73 10.01 -1.12
N LYS A 58 17.02 10.61 -0.16
CA LYS A 58 17.30 11.99 0.29
C LYS A 58 18.70 12.07 0.91
N ALA A 59 19.03 11.17 1.84
CA ALA A 59 20.34 11.13 2.47
C ALA A 59 21.49 10.92 1.46
N GLN A 60 21.26 10.13 0.41
CA GLN A 60 22.24 9.95 -0.68
C GLN A 60 22.38 11.21 -1.55
N GLN A 61 21.29 11.91 -1.87
CA GLN A 61 21.35 13.18 -2.59
C GLN A 61 22.12 14.22 -1.80
N ASP A 62 21.84 14.40 -0.51
CA ASP A 62 22.54 15.36 0.34
C ASP A 62 24.06 15.11 0.34
N ARG A 63 24.48 13.84 0.42
CA ARG A 63 25.89 13.44 0.30
C ARG A 63 26.50 13.72 -1.07
N ARG A 64 25.71 13.67 -2.14
CA ARG A 64 26.17 13.93 -3.52
C ARG A 64 26.37 15.42 -3.78
N TYR A 65 25.53 16.27 -3.21
CA TYR A 65 25.63 17.74 -3.34
C TYR A 65 26.60 18.37 -2.33
N ALA A 66 27.02 17.63 -1.30
CA ALA A 66 28.07 18.04 -0.35
C ALA A 66 29.51 17.79 -0.88
N ARG A 67 29.67 17.39 -2.14
CA ARG A 67 30.96 17.09 -2.79
C ARG A 67 31.23 18.10 -3.89
#